data_AF-A0AAN7YJZ9-F1
#
_entry.id   AF-A0AAN7YJZ9-F1
#
_cell.length_a   1.000
_cell.length_b   1.000
_cell.length_c   1.000
_cell.angle_alpha   90.00
_cell.angle_beta   90.00
_cell.angle_gamma   90.00
#
_symmetry.space_group_name_H-M   'P 1'
#
loop_
_entity.id
_entity.type
_entity.pdbx_description
1 polymer ?
#
loop_
_entity_poly.entity_id
_entity_poly.type
_entity_poly.pdbx_seq_one_letter_code
_entity_poly.pdbx_strand_id
1 'polypeptide(L)'
;MKRSASVSKRDVSPPPVKRKIESTTTSKAVASFFKPPSQREPEKLIWRIIANSLVVGHYADTPRVYRELPRPVKVAAFDLDDTIVKPKTGGSRFTRNATSHMWWDPVVPRRLRELHHEGFLLVILSNQGSISLKDNAKSLQKDTLSLKNFKDQLSSFLRQLDIPVTVLAATANDQYRKPRTGMWMEMKEEFDLEADDAIAMDQSFYIGDAAGREKTDRRQKDHAASDRHLAANIGIKFQTPEEFFLGLETEPYSQSFEPKQFLESALSANVPKSSFTKQSEQELVTFCGSPGAGKSSFYWKMLQPQAYERVNQDVLKTVSSITAASTED
;
A
#
# COMPACT_ATOMS: atom_id res chain seq x y z
N MET A 1 74.69 -3.18 -49.84
CA MET A 1 73.32 -3.67 -50.12
C MET A 1 72.62 -3.93 -48.80
N LYS A 2 71.69 -3.04 -48.41
CA LYS A 2 70.95 -3.10 -47.13
C LYS A 2 69.80 -4.11 -47.26
N ARG A 3 69.75 -5.11 -46.36
CA ARG A 3 68.63 -6.06 -46.24
C ARG A 3 67.50 -5.39 -45.45
N SER A 4 66.34 -5.23 -46.08
CA SER A 4 65.10 -4.73 -45.47
C SER A 4 64.34 -5.89 -44.80
N ALA A 5 64.04 -5.72 -43.52
CA ALA A 5 63.26 -6.66 -42.72
C ALA A 5 61.75 -6.56 -43.05
N SER A 6 61.12 -7.72 -43.24
CA SER A 6 59.68 -7.89 -43.39
C SER A 6 58.96 -7.71 -42.05
N VAL A 7 58.10 -6.69 -41.94
CA VAL A 7 57.22 -6.52 -40.77
C VAL A 7 55.81 -6.92 -41.17
N SER A 8 55.32 -7.97 -40.49
CA SER A 8 53.96 -8.49 -40.58
C SER A 8 52.92 -7.41 -40.26
N LYS A 9 51.93 -7.24 -41.15
CA LYS A 9 50.69 -6.50 -40.86
C LYS A 9 49.96 -7.20 -39.71
N ARG A 10 49.86 -6.53 -38.56
CA ARG A 10 48.90 -6.89 -37.51
C ARG A 10 47.64 -6.06 -37.76
N ASP A 11 46.53 -6.73 -38.04
CA ASP A 11 45.22 -6.09 -38.11
C ASP A 11 44.86 -5.51 -36.74
N VAL A 12 44.58 -4.21 -36.71
CA VAL A 12 44.11 -3.50 -35.52
C VAL A 12 42.59 -3.60 -35.50
N SER A 13 42.04 -4.35 -34.55
CA SER A 13 40.59 -4.41 -34.30
C SER A 13 40.02 -3.01 -34.00
N PRO A 14 38.84 -2.64 -34.53
CA PRO A 14 38.24 -1.35 -34.25
C PRO A 14 37.85 -1.22 -32.76
N PRO A 15 37.87 0.00 -32.19
CA PRO A 15 37.56 0.22 -30.78
C PRO A 15 36.09 -0.12 -30.48
N PRO A 16 35.79 -0.57 -29.24
CA PRO A 16 34.44 -0.95 -28.85
C PRO A 16 33.49 0.25 -28.94
N VAL A 17 32.33 0.03 -29.56
CA VAL A 17 31.23 0.99 -29.65
C VAL A 17 30.83 1.45 -28.24
N LYS A 18 31.00 2.74 -27.95
CA LYS A 18 30.56 3.33 -26.68
C LYS A 18 29.07 3.10 -26.51
N ARG A 19 28.67 2.30 -25.51
CA ARG A 19 27.28 2.21 -25.06
C ARG A 19 26.80 3.62 -24.69
N LYS A 20 25.80 4.14 -25.40
CA LYS A 20 25.09 5.36 -25.06
C LYS A 20 24.37 5.11 -23.73
N ILE A 21 24.87 5.70 -22.64
CA ILE A 21 24.15 5.78 -21.39
C ILE A 21 23.08 6.84 -21.61
N GLU A 22 21.81 6.44 -21.72
CA GLU A 22 20.71 7.39 -21.72
C GLU A 22 20.64 8.07 -20.35
N SER A 23 20.96 9.36 -20.33
CA SER A 23 20.85 10.22 -19.17
C SER A 23 19.37 10.34 -18.78
N THR A 24 19.00 9.84 -17.60
CA THR A 24 17.63 9.92 -17.05
C THR A 24 17.24 11.31 -16.53
N THR A 25 18.14 12.29 -16.64
CA THR A 25 17.94 13.68 -16.20
C THR A 25 17.37 14.54 -17.34
N THR A 26 16.20 15.15 -17.12
CA THR A 26 15.57 16.07 -18.08
C THR A 26 16.41 17.34 -18.25
N SER A 27 16.38 17.95 -19.45
CA SER A 27 17.10 19.21 -19.75
C SER A 27 16.74 20.34 -18.78
N LYS A 28 15.48 20.38 -18.33
CA LYS A 28 14.97 21.30 -17.31
C LYS A 28 15.60 21.08 -15.93
N ALA A 29 15.84 19.81 -15.54
CA ALA A 29 16.50 19.49 -14.27
C ALA A 29 17.98 19.93 -14.26
N VAL A 30 18.71 19.72 -15.37
CA VAL A 30 20.10 20.18 -15.51
C VAL A 30 20.18 21.72 -15.48
N ALA A 31 19.28 22.41 -16.18
CA ALA A 31 19.23 23.88 -16.18
C ALA A 31 18.91 24.47 -14.80
N SER A 32 18.12 23.77 -13.97
CA SER A 32 17.78 24.22 -12.61
C SER A 32 18.96 24.14 -11.62
N PHE A 33 19.95 23.28 -11.88
CA PHE A 33 21.08 23.04 -10.99
C PHE A 33 22.04 24.24 -10.91
N PHE A 34 22.14 25.02 -12.00
CA PHE A 34 22.99 26.20 -12.10
C PHE A 34 22.32 27.51 -11.64
N LYS A 35 21.05 27.47 -11.21
CA LYS A 35 20.36 28.67 -10.73
C LYS A 35 20.75 29.01 -9.28
N PRO A 36 20.96 30.30 -8.96
CA PRO A 36 21.13 30.77 -7.58
C PRO A 36 20.00 30.28 -6.68
N PRO A 37 20.23 30.04 -5.37
CA PRO A 37 19.19 29.60 -4.43
C PRO A 37 17.94 30.48 -4.42
N SER A 38 18.09 31.79 -4.67
CA SER A 38 17.00 32.77 -4.79
C SER A 38 16.16 32.66 -6.08
N GLN A 39 16.64 31.93 -7.08
CA GLN A 39 15.98 31.68 -8.37
C GLN A 39 15.57 30.21 -8.55
N ARG A 40 15.78 29.36 -7.52
CA ARG A 40 15.27 27.99 -7.52
C ARG A 40 13.76 28.05 -7.36
N GLU A 41 13.04 27.36 -8.24
CA GLU A 41 11.60 27.20 -8.08
C GLU A 41 11.30 26.65 -6.67
N PRO A 42 10.23 27.14 -6.01
CA PRO A 42 9.86 26.67 -4.69
C PRO A 42 9.74 25.15 -4.67
N GLU A 43 10.04 24.55 -3.52
CA GLU A 43 10.00 23.10 -3.38
C GLU A 43 8.59 22.59 -3.68
N LYS A 44 8.43 21.98 -4.85
CA LYS A 44 7.14 21.46 -5.32
C LYS A 44 6.63 20.29 -4.48
N LEU A 45 7.38 19.81 -3.49
CA LEU A 45 7.02 18.57 -2.81
C LEU A 45 7.01 18.79 -1.30
N ILE A 46 5.83 18.61 -0.71
CA ILE A 46 5.58 18.86 0.71
C ILE A 46 5.26 17.52 1.37
N TRP A 47 5.94 17.22 2.47
CA TRP A 47 5.72 16.01 3.26
C TRP A 47 5.15 16.34 4.64
N ARG A 48 4.22 15.51 5.12
CA ARG A 48 3.72 15.52 6.50
C ARG A 48 3.60 14.10 7.05
N ILE A 49 3.55 13.98 8.37
CA ILE A 49 3.33 12.72 9.08
C ILE A 49 2.08 12.87 9.94
N ILE A 50 1.18 11.90 9.86
CA ILE A 50 -0.07 11.85 10.61
C ILE A 50 -0.05 10.65 11.54
N ALA A 51 -0.46 10.87 12.78
CA ALA A 51 -0.60 9.85 13.83
C ALA A 51 0.64 8.91 13.97
N ASN A 52 1.85 9.42 13.67
CA ASN A 52 3.11 8.68 13.67
C ASN A 52 3.08 7.35 12.89
N SER A 53 2.19 7.24 11.91
CA SER A 53 1.89 5.97 11.21
C SER A 53 1.53 6.16 9.74
N LEU A 54 1.32 7.39 9.29
CA LEU A 54 0.98 7.72 7.92
C LEU A 54 1.89 8.83 7.39
N VAL A 55 2.62 8.56 6.32
CA VAL A 55 3.40 9.57 5.58
C VAL A 55 2.54 10.08 4.43
N VAL A 56 2.33 11.40 4.38
CA VAL A 56 1.59 12.04 3.29
C VAL A 56 2.53 12.97 2.52
N GLY A 57 2.49 12.88 1.19
CA GLY A 57 3.29 13.71 0.29
C GLY A 57 2.43 14.32 -0.81
N HIS A 58 2.59 15.61 -1.06
CA HIS A 58 1.93 16.31 -2.17
C HIS A 58 2.99 16.82 -3.13
N TYR A 59 2.83 16.50 -4.41
CA TYR A 59 3.65 17.11 -5.47
C TYR A 59 2.88 18.22 -6.18
N ALA A 60 3.52 19.35 -6.47
CA ALA A 60 2.91 20.62 -6.84
C ALA A 60 1.89 21.12 -5.79
N ASP A 61 1.17 22.20 -6.10
CA ASP A 61 0.11 22.76 -5.24
C ASP A 61 -1.19 21.94 -5.34
N THR A 62 -1.05 20.62 -5.21
CA THR A 62 -2.08 19.60 -5.41
C THR A 62 -3.39 19.92 -4.66
N PRO A 63 -3.38 20.23 -3.35
CA PRO A 63 -4.61 20.58 -2.63
C PRO A 63 -5.37 21.77 -3.23
N ARG A 64 -4.66 22.83 -3.69
CA ARG A 64 -5.33 23.98 -4.32
C ARG A 64 -5.86 23.64 -5.69
N VAL A 65 -5.07 22.97 -6.53
CA VAL A 65 -5.47 22.59 -7.89
C VAL A 65 -6.74 21.73 -7.88
N TYR A 66 -6.86 20.81 -6.91
CA TYR A 66 -7.97 19.87 -6.89
C TYR A 66 -9.22 20.38 -6.16
N ARG A 67 -9.13 21.41 -5.31
CA ARG A 67 -10.31 22.10 -4.76
C ARG A 67 -11.13 22.83 -5.84
N GLU A 68 -10.51 23.16 -6.96
CA GLU A 68 -11.15 23.81 -8.10
C GLU A 68 -11.75 22.82 -9.11
N LEU A 69 -11.61 21.50 -8.89
CA LEU A 69 -12.21 20.52 -9.80
C LEU A 69 -13.74 20.56 -9.77
N PRO A 70 -14.40 20.32 -10.92
CA PRO A 70 -15.83 20.07 -10.96
C PRO A 70 -16.22 18.90 -10.06
N ARG A 71 -17.28 19.09 -9.27
CA ARG A 71 -17.88 18.03 -8.46
C ARG A 71 -18.98 17.30 -9.25
N PRO A 72 -19.18 15.99 -9.06
CA PRO A 72 -18.40 15.09 -8.22
C PRO A 72 -16.98 14.83 -8.77
N VAL A 73 -15.98 14.74 -7.89
CA VAL A 73 -14.57 14.51 -8.27
C VAL A 73 -14.36 13.06 -8.68
N LYS A 74 -13.68 12.83 -9.81
CA LYS A 74 -13.24 11.50 -10.23
C LYS A 74 -11.88 11.20 -9.62
N VAL A 75 -11.72 10.05 -8.98
CA VAL A 75 -10.47 9.65 -8.33
C VAL A 75 -9.86 8.44 -9.03
N ALA A 76 -8.61 8.58 -9.47
CA ALA A 76 -7.79 7.48 -9.94
C ALA A 76 -6.74 7.19 -8.86
N ALA A 77 -6.96 6.10 -8.13
CA ALA A 77 -6.10 5.68 -7.03
C ALA A 77 -5.23 4.49 -7.43
N PHE A 78 -4.00 4.44 -6.93
CA PHE A 78 -3.00 3.45 -7.30
C PHE A 78 -2.26 2.91 -6.08
N ASP A 79 -1.85 1.65 -6.09
CA ASP A 79 -0.70 1.21 -5.28
C ASP A 79 0.61 1.77 -5.86
N LEU A 80 1.72 1.65 -5.12
CA LEU A 80 3.05 2.07 -5.54
C LEU A 80 3.89 0.91 -6.09
N ASP A 81 4.20 -0.06 -5.23
CA ASP A 81 5.24 -1.07 -5.49
C ASP A 81 4.66 -2.21 -6.34
N ASP A 82 5.35 -2.63 -7.39
CA ASP A 82 4.86 -3.57 -8.40
C ASP A 82 3.57 -3.11 -9.15
N THR A 83 3.16 -1.83 -8.99
CA THR A 83 2.02 -1.19 -9.70
C THR A 83 2.46 0.02 -10.53
N ILE A 84 3.02 1.05 -9.90
CA ILE A 84 3.52 2.26 -10.58
C ILE A 84 5.04 2.14 -10.81
N VAL A 85 5.74 1.58 -9.83
CA VAL A 85 7.18 1.34 -9.88
C VAL A 85 7.48 -0.11 -9.58
N LYS A 86 8.62 -0.60 -10.06
CA LYS A 86 9.16 -1.91 -9.68
C LYS A 86 10.65 -1.81 -9.39
N PRO A 87 11.23 -2.74 -8.62
CA PRO A 87 12.67 -2.81 -8.44
C PRO A 87 13.37 -2.97 -9.79
N LYS A 88 14.54 -2.35 -9.95
CA LYS A 88 15.39 -2.63 -11.13
C LYS A 88 15.80 -4.10 -11.13
N THR A 89 16.03 -4.66 -12.32
CA THR A 89 16.46 -6.06 -12.50
C THR A 89 17.63 -6.42 -11.58
N GLY A 90 17.47 -7.47 -10.77
CA GLY A 90 18.46 -7.91 -9.77
C GLY A 90 18.46 -7.12 -8.46
N GLY A 91 17.61 -6.10 -8.32
CA GLY A 91 17.39 -5.34 -7.09
C GLY A 91 16.36 -5.99 -6.16
N SER A 92 16.45 -5.69 -4.87
CA SER A 92 15.48 -6.15 -3.88
C SER A 92 14.25 -5.24 -3.82
N ARG A 93 13.06 -5.82 -3.63
CA ARG A 93 11.81 -5.11 -3.33
C ARG A 93 11.92 -4.18 -2.11
N PHE A 94 12.81 -4.51 -1.18
CA PHE A 94 12.96 -3.80 0.08
C PHE A 94 14.08 -2.75 0.07
N THR A 95 14.95 -2.75 -0.94
CA THR A 95 16.03 -1.76 -1.04
C THR A 95 15.50 -0.49 -1.70
N ARG A 96 15.45 0.60 -0.92
CA ARG A 96 15.08 1.93 -1.43
C ARG A 96 16.26 2.87 -1.42
N ASN A 97 16.51 3.43 -2.59
CA ASN A 97 17.31 4.63 -2.83
C ASN A 97 16.80 5.27 -4.13
N ALA A 98 17.23 6.50 -4.44
CA ALA A 98 16.76 7.26 -5.60
C ALA A 98 16.92 6.54 -6.96
N THR A 99 17.74 5.49 -7.05
CA THR A 99 18.04 4.75 -8.28
C THR A 99 17.63 3.28 -8.25
N SER A 100 17.06 2.79 -7.16
CA SER A 100 16.74 1.37 -6.93
C SER A 100 15.52 0.86 -7.70
N HIS A 101 14.60 1.77 -8.05
CA HIS A 101 13.35 1.46 -8.72
C HIS A 101 13.32 2.06 -10.12
N MET A 102 12.43 1.53 -10.96
CA MET A 102 12.09 2.04 -12.27
C MET A 102 10.57 2.03 -12.45
N TRP A 103 10.07 2.69 -13.48
CA TRP A 103 8.66 2.59 -13.87
C TRP A 103 8.28 1.11 -14.08
N TRP A 104 7.09 0.74 -13.59
CA TRP A 104 6.59 -0.63 -13.73
C TRP A 104 6.51 -1.05 -15.20
N ASP A 105 6.01 -0.16 -16.05
CA ASP A 105 6.04 -0.27 -17.51
C ASP A 105 6.28 1.12 -18.13
N PRO A 106 6.95 1.23 -19.30
CA PRO A 106 7.13 2.51 -20.00
C PRO A 106 5.82 3.29 -20.26
N VAL A 107 4.67 2.63 -20.30
CA VAL A 107 3.37 3.28 -20.51
C VAL A 107 2.88 4.07 -19.29
N VAL A 108 3.31 3.71 -18.07
CA VAL A 108 2.77 4.25 -16.82
C VAL A 108 2.83 5.79 -16.76
N PRO A 109 3.98 6.46 -17.04
CA PRO A 109 4.04 7.92 -16.94
C PRO A 109 3.15 8.64 -17.94
N ARG A 110 2.91 8.03 -19.11
CA ARG A 110 2.01 8.58 -20.13
C ARG A 110 0.58 8.47 -19.65
N ARG A 111 0.16 7.29 -19.18
CA ARG A 111 -1.21 7.05 -18.73
C ARG A 111 -1.60 7.91 -17.52
N LEU A 112 -0.69 8.12 -16.57
CA LEU A 112 -0.93 9.03 -15.43
C LEU A 112 -1.16 10.48 -15.89
N ARG A 113 -0.40 10.97 -16.87
CA ARG A 113 -0.62 12.33 -17.42
C ARG A 113 -1.96 12.44 -18.15
N GLU A 114 -2.34 11.43 -18.92
CA GLU A 114 -3.65 11.37 -19.58
C GLU A 114 -4.78 11.48 -18.56
N LEU A 115 -4.75 10.71 -17.48
CA LEU A 115 -5.78 10.77 -16.42
C LEU A 115 -5.85 12.15 -15.76
N HIS A 116 -4.71 12.78 -15.50
CA HIS A 116 -4.70 14.15 -15.00
C HIS A 116 -5.36 15.12 -15.99
N HIS A 117 -5.06 15.00 -17.29
CA HIS A 117 -5.73 15.80 -18.33
C HIS A 117 -7.23 15.51 -18.46
N GLU A 118 -7.65 14.28 -18.18
CA GLU A 118 -9.06 13.86 -18.11
C GLU A 118 -9.77 14.36 -16.82
N GLY A 119 -9.05 15.07 -15.94
CA GLY A 119 -9.59 15.68 -14.72
C GLY A 119 -9.71 14.73 -13.54
N PHE A 120 -8.91 13.66 -13.48
CA PHE A 120 -8.86 12.78 -12.31
C PHE A 120 -7.95 13.35 -11.23
N LEU A 121 -8.41 13.26 -9.97
CA LEU A 121 -7.55 13.36 -8.81
C LEU A 121 -6.68 12.09 -8.72
N LEU A 122 -5.35 12.28 -8.83
CA LEU A 122 -4.38 11.19 -8.77
C LEU A 122 -3.88 10.96 -7.34
N VAL A 123 -4.09 9.74 -6.83
CA VAL A 123 -3.73 9.36 -5.47
C VAL A 123 -2.95 8.04 -5.46
N ILE A 124 -1.84 7.99 -4.71
CA ILE A 124 -1.10 6.76 -4.45
C ILE A 124 -1.36 6.34 -3.00
N LEU A 125 -1.89 5.14 -2.78
CA LEU A 125 -2.19 4.56 -1.46
C LEU A 125 -1.33 3.31 -1.25
N SER A 126 -0.33 3.37 -0.37
CA SER A 126 0.69 2.33 -0.28
C SER A 126 0.97 1.82 1.15
N ASN A 127 1.19 0.51 1.29
CA ASN A 127 1.56 -0.12 2.56
C ASN A 127 3.10 -0.15 2.71
N GLN A 128 3.64 0.64 3.63
CA GLN A 128 5.08 0.85 3.82
C GLN A 128 5.60 0.45 5.20
N GLY A 129 5.31 -0.79 5.60
CA GLY A 129 5.61 -1.31 6.95
C GLY A 129 7.10 -1.44 7.30
N SER A 130 8.01 -1.28 6.33
CA SER A 130 9.46 -1.25 6.57
C SER A 130 10.00 0.14 6.91
N ILE A 131 9.20 1.19 6.75
CA ILE A 131 9.60 2.56 7.08
C ILE A 131 9.42 2.79 8.58
N SER A 132 10.52 3.09 9.26
CA SER A 132 10.46 3.54 10.66
C SER A 132 10.21 5.05 10.73
N LEU A 133 9.22 5.45 11.53
CA LEU A 133 8.97 6.85 11.89
C LEU A 133 9.47 7.21 13.29
N LYS A 134 10.18 6.28 13.96
CA LYS A 134 10.74 6.56 15.30
C LYS A 134 11.89 7.55 15.17
N ASP A 135 11.83 8.62 15.97
CA ASP A 135 12.93 9.57 16.08
C ASP A 135 14.22 8.85 16.45
N ASN A 136 15.26 9.10 15.67
CA ASN A 136 16.57 8.54 15.95
C ASN A 136 17.27 9.47 16.94
N ALA A 137 17.06 9.25 18.25
CA ALA A 137 17.60 10.09 19.32
C ALA A 137 19.13 10.32 19.28
N LYS A 138 19.86 9.55 18.47
CA LYS A 138 21.31 9.64 18.28
C LYS A 138 21.74 10.40 17.01
N SER A 139 20.80 10.95 16.24
CA SER A 139 21.05 11.53 14.92
C SER A 139 20.44 12.94 14.83
N LEU A 140 21.20 13.91 14.31
CA LEU A 140 20.73 15.25 13.99
C LEU A 140 19.74 15.28 12.80
N GLN A 141 19.57 14.16 12.08
CA GLN A 141 18.58 14.02 11.01
C GLN A 141 17.19 13.78 11.59
N LYS A 142 16.24 14.62 11.20
CA LYS A 142 14.82 14.55 11.58
C LYS A 142 14.12 13.32 11.00
N ASP A 143 14.57 12.83 9.84
CA ASP A 143 14.03 11.63 9.19
C ASP A 143 14.95 10.43 9.42
N THR A 144 14.34 9.24 9.61
CA THR A 144 15.10 7.98 9.57
C THR A 144 15.64 7.73 8.15
N LEU A 145 16.72 6.94 8.04
CA LEU A 145 17.29 6.59 6.72
C LEU A 145 16.23 5.92 5.81
N SER A 146 15.38 5.06 6.35
CA SER A 146 14.29 4.43 5.60
C SER A 146 13.28 5.44 5.07
N LEU A 147 12.90 6.44 5.88
CA LEU A 147 11.97 7.48 5.48
C LEU A 147 12.59 8.39 4.42
N LYS A 148 13.83 8.82 4.63
CA LYS A 148 14.57 9.63 3.66
C LYS A 148 14.67 8.93 2.31
N ASN A 149 15.06 7.65 2.29
CA ASN A 149 15.19 6.88 1.06
C ASN A 149 13.87 6.73 0.30
N PHE A 150 12.76 6.56 1.03
CA PHE A 150 11.43 6.53 0.45
C PHE A 150 11.03 7.87 -0.16
N LYS A 151 11.23 8.98 0.59
CA LYS A 151 10.98 10.35 0.10
C LYS A 151 11.81 10.68 -1.13
N ASP A 152 13.10 10.31 -1.15
CA ASP A 152 14.00 10.54 -2.28
C ASP A 152 13.56 9.77 -3.53
N GLN A 153 13.18 8.50 -3.35
CA GLN A 153 12.66 7.66 -4.44
C GLN A 153 11.38 8.27 -5.05
N LEU A 154 10.37 8.56 -4.23
CA LEU A 154 9.13 9.15 -4.72
C LEU A 154 9.35 10.53 -5.33
N SER A 155 10.19 11.36 -4.73
CA SER A 155 10.53 12.69 -5.27
C SER A 155 11.11 12.61 -6.68
N SER A 156 11.93 11.59 -6.96
CA SER A 156 12.48 11.36 -8.30
C SER A 156 11.38 11.07 -9.33
N PHE A 157 10.44 10.18 -9.01
CA PHE A 157 9.35 9.81 -9.91
C PHE A 157 8.32 10.94 -10.09
N LEU A 158 7.93 11.60 -9.00
CA LEU A 158 6.98 12.70 -9.03
C LEU A 158 7.52 13.89 -9.83
N ARG A 159 8.83 14.18 -9.73
CA ARG A 159 9.49 15.19 -10.59
C ARG A 159 9.54 14.80 -12.07
N GLN A 160 9.62 13.52 -12.40
CA GLN A 160 9.54 13.05 -13.79
C GLN A 160 8.11 13.18 -14.34
N LEU A 161 7.09 12.96 -13.50
CA LEU A 161 5.68 13.14 -13.87
C LEU A 161 5.30 14.61 -14.01
N ASP A 162 5.85 15.51 -13.19
CA ASP A 162 5.58 16.97 -13.21
C ASP A 162 4.06 17.31 -13.28
N ILE A 163 3.22 16.51 -12.61
CA ILE A 163 1.76 16.71 -12.48
C ILE A 163 1.34 16.56 -11.00
N PRO A 164 0.25 17.21 -10.57
CA PRO A 164 -0.32 17.07 -9.24
C PRO A 164 -0.64 15.62 -8.84
N VAL A 165 0.01 15.10 -7.80
CA VAL A 165 -0.20 13.75 -7.24
C VAL A 165 -0.09 13.80 -5.72
N THR A 166 -1.01 13.14 -5.03
CA THR A 166 -0.91 12.88 -3.58
C THR A 166 -0.47 11.45 -3.31
N VAL A 167 0.41 11.28 -2.34
CA VAL A 167 0.85 9.98 -1.85
C VAL A 167 0.49 9.84 -0.39
N LEU A 168 -0.16 8.75 -0.02
CA LEU A 168 -0.43 8.33 1.35
C LEU A 168 0.22 6.97 1.56
N ALA A 169 1.11 6.87 2.55
CA ALA A 169 1.91 5.68 2.81
C ALA A 169 1.82 5.24 4.28
N ALA A 170 1.12 4.13 4.52
CA ALA A 170 0.89 3.58 5.85
C ALA A 170 2.10 2.79 6.36
N THR A 171 2.71 3.21 7.46
CA THR A 171 3.94 2.60 8.01
C THR A 171 3.68 1.63 9.16
N ALA A 172 2.46 1.57 9.69
CA ALA A 172 2.08 0.69 10.79
C ALA A 172 0.95 -0.29 10.39
N ASN A 173 0.55 -1.17 11.31
CA ASN A 173 -0.58 -2.09 11.13
C ASN A 173 -1.83 -1.59 11.86
N ASP A 174 -2.36 -0.46 11.42
CA ASP A 174 -3.48 0.25 12.00
C ASP A 174 -4.57 0.55 10.95
N GLN A 175 -5.41 1.56 11.21
CA GLN A 175 -6.50 1.99 10.32
C GLN A 175 -6.04 2.40 8.92
N TYR A 176 -4.79 2.84 8.75
CA TYR A 176 -4.27 3.28 7.46
C TYR A 176 -3.78 2.11 6.60
N ARG A 177 -3.48 0.96 7.20
CA ARG A 177 -2.95 -0.19 6.45
C ARG A 177 -4.05 -0.86 5.62
N LYS A 178 -3.85 -0.92 4.30
CA LYS A 178 -4.72 -1.67 3.38
C LYS A 178 -4.89 -3.12 3.87
N PRO A 179 -6.10 -3.69 3.86
CA PRO A 179 -7.29 -3.22 3.11
C PRO A 179 -8.21 -2.25 3.87
N ARG A 180 -7.79 -1.71 5.01
CA ARG A 180 -8.58 -0.71 5.75
C ARG A 180 -8.59 0.63 5.00
N THR A 181 -9.67 1.38 5.14
CA THR A 181 -9.96 2.57 4.34
C THR A 181 -9.35 3.86 4.90
N GLY A 182 -8.50 3.80 5.94
CA GLY A 182 -8.01 5.00 6.62
C GLY A 182 -7.29 5.99 5.70
N MET A 183 -6.46 5.52 4.76
CA MET A 183 -5.80 6.43 3.80
C MET A 183 -6.80 7.06 2.81
N TRP A 184 -7.88 6.36 2.47
CA TRP A 184 -8.94 6.93 1.63
C TRP A 184 -9.72 8.02 2.38
N MET A 185 -10.03 7.79 3.66
CA MET A 185 -10.70 8.79 4.50
C MET A 185 -9.85 10.04 4.72
N GLU A 186 -8.55 9.85 4.97
CA GLU A 186 -7.59 10.98 5.05
C GLU A 186 -7.56 11.78 3.75
N MET A 187 -7.58 11.12 2.59
CA MET A 187 -7.68 11.80 1.30
C MET A 187 -9.00 12.58 1.19
N LYS A 188 -10.13 12.00 1.60
CA LYS A 188 -11.41 12.72 1.58
C LYS A 188 -11.35 14.01 2.41
N GLU A 189 -10.79 13.96 3.61
CA GLU A 189 -10.62 15.12 4.49
C GLU A 189 -9.71 16.18 3.85
N GLU A 190 -8.56 15.76 3.32
CA GLU A 190 -7.57 16.68 2.72
C GLU A 190 -8.14 17.52 1.56
N PHE A 191 -9.07 16.95 0.79
CA PHE A 191 -9.65 17.58 -0.40
C PHE A 191 -11.10 18.08 -0.19
N ASP A 192 -11.60 18.10 1.05
CA ASP A 192 -12.97 18.51 1.38
C ASP A 192 -14.03 17.70 0.60
N LEU A 193 -13.81 16.39 0.50
CA LEU A 193 -14.61 15.40 -0.24
C LEU A 193 -15.41 14.47 0.68
N GLU A 194 -15.66 14.87 1.93
CA GLU A 194 -16.31 14.03 2.94
C GLU A 194 -17.78 13.72 2.62
N ALA A 195 -18.48 14.67 1.98
CA ALA A 195 -19.87 14.51 1.56
C ALA A 195 -20.07 13.31 0.62
N ASP A 196 -21.23 12.65 0.73
CA ASP A 196 -21.51 11.39 0.02
C ASP A 196 -21.50 11.54 -1.51
N ASP A 197 -21.84 12.71 -2.02
CA ASP A 197 -21.89 13.06 -3.45
C ASP A 197 -20.62 13.79 -3.94
N ALA A 198 -19.60 13.94 -3.09
CA ALA A 198 -18.39 14.68 -3.47
C ALA A 198 -17.50 13.90 -4.45
N ILE A 199 -17.60 12.57 -4.48
CA ILE A 199 -16.79 11.68 -5.33
C ILE A 199 -17.69 10.90 -6.28
N ALA A 200 -17.31 10.85 -7.56
CA ALA A 200 -17.96 10.04 -8.58
C ALA A 200 -17.51 8.59 -8.42
N MET A 201 -18.11 7.85 -7.48
CA MET A 201 -17.67 6.50 -7.08
C MET A 201 -17.70 5.49 -8.24
N ASP A 202 -18.69 5.62 -9.12
CA ASP A 202 -18.87 4.79 -10.33
C ASP A 202 -17.81 5.04 -11.42
N GLN A 203 -17.25 6.25 -11.44
CA GLN A 203 -16.19 6.66 -12.38
C GLN A 203 -14.80 6.58 -11.75
N SER A 204 -14.71 6.34 -10.45
CA SER A 204 -13.46 6.22 -9.71
C SER A 204 -12.99 4.77 -9.66
N PHE A 205 -11.68 4.59 -9.56
CA PHE A 205 -11.08 3.26 -9.58
C PHE A 205 -9.77 3.19 -8.79
N TYR A 206 -9.44 1.96 -8.36
CA TYR A 206 -8.19 1.61 -7.71
C TYR A 206 -7.41 0.59 -8.54
N ILE A 207 -6.13 0.86 -8.78
CA ILE A 207 -5.22 -0.04 -9.50
C ILE A 207 -4.15 -0.57 -8.55
N GLY A 208 -3.98 -1.89 -8.45
CA GLY A 208 -2.98 -2.48 -7.56
C GLY A 208 -2.62 -3.93 -7.87
N ASP A 209 -1.39 -4.34 -7.52
CA ASP A 209 -0.85 -5.67 -7.79
C ASP A 209 -1.31 -6.72 -6.76
N ALA A 210 -1.62 -6.31 -5.52
CA ALA A 210 -2.05 -7.18 -4.44
C ALA A 210 -3.52 -7.61 -4.62
N ALA A 211 -3.75 -8.37 -5.69
CA ALA A 211 -5.05 -8.73 -6.23
C ALA A 211 -5.50 -10.15 -5.85
N GLY A 212 -4.69 -10.90 -5.09
CA GLY A 212 -5.02 -12.25 -4.62
C GLY A 212 -5.08 -13.32 -5.71
N ARG A 213 -4.46 -13.09 -6.87
CA ARG A 213 -4.50 -14.04 -8.00
C ARG A 213 -3.59 -15.24 -7.72
N GLU A 214 -4.07 -16.43 -8.08
CA GLU A 214 -3.34 -17.69 -7.87
C GLU A 214 -2.10 -17.82 -8.77
N LYS A 215 -1.23 -18.77 -8.48
CA LYS A 215 -0.05 -19.04 -9.31
C LYS A 215 -0.47 -19.53 -10.70
N THR A 216 0.18 -19.01 -11.74
CA THR A 216 0.07 -19.48 -13.13
C THR A 216 1.44 -19.87 -13.67
N ASP A 217 1.50 -20.36 -14.91
CA ASP A 217 2.78 -20.65 -15.58
C ASP A 217 3.61 -19.39 -15.85
N ARG A 218 2.96 -18.22 -15.89
CA ARG A 218 3.58 -16.94 -16.24
C ARG A 218 3.80 -16.01 -15.03
N ARG A 219 3.12 -16.27 -13.91
CA ARG A 219 3.12 -15.39 -12.73
C ARG A 219 3.12 -16.19 -11.43
N GLN A 220 3.87 -15.72 -10.44
CA GLN A 220 3.79 -16.25 -9.08
C GLN A 220 2.47 -15.85 -8.43
N LYS A 221 2.00 -16.63 -7.45
CA LYS A 221 0.84 -16.24 -6.63
C LYS A 221 1.05 -14.83 -6.05
N ASP A 222 0.00 -14.01 -6.08
CA ASP A 222 0.05 -12.68 -5.47
C ASP A 222 0.27 -12.81 -3.97
N HIS A 223 1.10 -11.94 -3.42
CA HIS A 223 1.51 -12.00 -2.02
C HIS A 223 0.36 -11.69 -1.04
N ALA A 224 -0.64 -10.93 -1.51
CA ALA A 224 -1.82 -10.53 -0.75
C ALA A 224 -2.98 -10.19 -1.70
N ALA A 225 -4.16 -9.95 -1.11
CA ALA A 225 -5.36 -9.42 -1.78
C ALA A 225 -5.73 -8.02 -1.25
N SER A 226 -4.78 -7.31 -0.61
CA SER A 226 -5.06 -6.07 0.12
C SER A 226 -5.56 -4.92 -0.76
N ASP A 227 -5.17 -4.88 -2.02
CA ASP A 227 -5.56 -3.82 -2.96
C ASP A 227 -6.98 -4.02 -3.47
N ARG A 228 -7.29 -5.26 -3.88
CA ARG A 228 -8.64 -5.65 -4.25
C ARG A 228 -9.62 -5.45 -3.09
N HIS A 229 -9.25 -5.88 -1.89
CA HIS A 229 -10.08 -5.71 -0.71
C HIS A 229 -10.22 -4.24 -0.29
N LEU A 230 -9.18 -3.40 -0.47
CA LEU A 230 -9.31 -1.96 -0.25
C LEU A 230 -10.38 -1.37 -1.19
N ALA A 231 -10.27 -1.64 -2.48
CA ALA A 231 -11.22 -1.14 -3.47
C ALA A 231 -12.66 -1.57 -3.17
N ALA A 232 -12.85 -2.85 -2.77
CA ALA A 232 -14.15 -3.38 -2.35
C ALA A 232 -14.69 -2.75 -1.04
N ASN A 233 -13.80 -2.41 -0.10
CA ASN A 233 -14.16 -1.72 1.14
C ASN A 233 -14.52 -0.25 0.90
N ILE A 234 -13.89 0.41 -0.06
CA ILE A 234 -14.22 1.77 -0.49
C ILE A 234 -15.52 1.78 -1.32
N GLY A 235 -15.72 0.76 -2.16
CA GLY A 235 -16.84 0.69 -3.11
C GLY A 235 -16.53 1.29 -4.48
N ILE A 236 -15.27 1.22 -4.94
CA ILE A 236 -14.83 1.68 -6.28
C ILE A 236 -14.34 0.51 -7.13
N LYS A 237 -14.29 0.71 -8.45
CA LYS A 237 -13.82 -0.31 -9.40
C LYS A 237 -12.36 -0.69 -9.12
N PHE A 238 -12.03 -1.96 -9.22
CA PHE A 238 -10.66 -2.48 -9.09
C PHE A 238 -10.16 -3.05 -10.42
N GLN A 239 -8.89 -2.80 -10.73
CA GLN A 239 -8.17 -3.48 -11.83
C GLN A 239 -6.71 -3.73 -11.43
N THR A 240 -6.06 -4.72 -12.03
CA THR A 240 -4.61 -4.93 -11.87
C THR A 240 -3.81 -3.99 -12.79
N PRO A 241 -2.49 -3.80 -12.56
CA PRO A 241 -1.65 -3.02 -13.46
C PRO A 241 -1.67 -3.54 -14.90
N GLU A 242 -1.69 -4.86 -15.07
CA GLU A 242 -1.76 -5.50 -16.39
C GLU A 242 -3.07 -5.21 -17.12
N GLU A 243 -4.19 -5.32 -16.42
CA GLU A 243 -5.52 -5.01 -16.97
C GLU A 243 -5.63 -3.54 -17.37
N PHE A 244 -5.13 -2.63 -16.52
CA PHE A 244 -5.30 -1.19 -16.70
C PHE A 244 -4.31 -0.58 -17.69
N PHE A 245 -3.03 -0.88 -17.55
CA PHE A 245 -1.97 -0.25 -18.35
C PHE A 245 -1.72 -0.97 -19.68
N LEU A 246 -1.91 -2.29 -19.72
CA LEU A 246 -1.60 -3.12 -20.89
C LEU A 246 -2.85 -3.64 -21.61
N GLY A 247 -4.05 -3.44 -21.04
CA GLY A 247 -5.30 -3.90 -21.62
C GLY A 247 -5.44 -5.41 -21.66
N LEU A 248 -4.75 -6.12 -20.75
CA LEU A 248 -4.87 -7.58 -20.65
C LEU A 248 -6.22 -7.99 -20.05
N GLU A 249 -6.65 -9.21 -20.36
CA GLU A 249 -7.89 -9.76 -19.82
C GLU A 249 -7.81 -9.96 -18.31
N THR A 250 -8.96 -9.81 -17.65
CA THR A 250 -9.08 -10.03 -16.20
C THR A 250 -8.81 -11.47 -15.85
N GLU A 251 -7.80 -11.70 -15.01
CA GLU A 251 -7.52 -13.03 -14.48
C GLU A 251 -8.56 -13.42 -13.41
N PRO A 252 -8.98 -14.70 -13.37
CA PRO A 252 -9.85 -15.18 -12.31
C PRO A 252 -9.14 -15.09 -10.96
N TYR A 253 -9.91 -14.76 -9.92
CA TYR A 253 -9.46 -14.83 -8.53
C TYR A 253 -10.53 -15.53 -7.71
N SER A 254 -10.11 -16.20 -6.63
CA SER A 254 -11.02 -16.81 -5.67
C SER A 254 -10.91 -16.10 -4.33
N GLN A 255 -12.01 -15.50 -3.87
CA GLN A 255 -12.11 -15.01 -2.50
C GLN A 255 -12.60 -16.14 -1.60
N SER A 256 -11.77 -16.57 -0.65
CA SER A 256 -12.14 -17.67 0.24
C SER A 256 -13.20 -17.29 1.28
N PHE A 257 -13.31 -15.99 1.61
CA PHE A 257 -14.28 -15.50 2.58
C PHE A 257 -14.73 -14.06 2.25
N GLU A 258 -16.03 -13.85 2.18
CA GLU A 258 -16.66 -12.54 1.98
C GLU A 258 -17.45 -12.10 3.22
N PRO A 259 -16.91 -11.14 4.01
CA PRO A 259 -17.57 -10.71 5.24
C PRO A 259 -18.98 -10.14 5.02
N LYS A 260 -19.20 -9.37 3.94
CA LYS A 260 -20.52 -8.77 3.64
C LYS A 260 -21.57 -9.85 3.41
N GLN A 261 -21.29 -10.80 2.51
CA GLN A 261 -22.19 -11.92 2.22
C GLN A 261 -22.45 -12.78 3.45
N PHE A 262 -21.42 -13.04 4.27
CA PHE A 262 -21.57 -13.79 5.52
C PHE A 262 -22.51 -13.07 6.49
N LEU A 263 -22.35 -11.75 6.65
CA LEU A 263 -23.20 -10.94 7.53
C LEU A 263 -24.65 -10.85 7.01
N GLU A 264 -24.84 -10.63 5.71
CA GLU A 264 -26.17 -10.60 5.09
C GLU A 264 -26.89 -11.95 5.25
N SER A 265 -26.16 -13.05 5.06
CA SER A 265 -26.69 -14.40 5.28
C SER A 265 -27.04 -14.63 6.75
N ALA A 266 -26.21 -14.18 7.68
CA ALA A 266 -26.45 -14.30 9.11
C ALA A 266 -27.61 -13.44 9.61
N LEU A 267 -27.83 -12.26 9.01
CA LEU A 267 -28.97 -11.39 9.31
C LEU A 267 -30.29 -11.92 8.72
N SER A 268 -30.21 -12.55 7.54
CA SER A 268 -31.37 -13.11 6.84
C SER A 268 -31.80 -14.46 7.41
N ALA A 269 -30.84 -15.23 7.91
CA ALA A 269 -31.14 -16.39 8.71
C ALA A 269 -31.76 -15.91 10.02
N ASN A 270 -33.04 -16.22 10.24
CA ASN A 270 -33.69 -16.17 11.56
C ASN A 270 -33.04 -17.22 12.49
N VAL A 271 -31.72 -17.15 12.66
CA VAL A 271 -31.01 -17.96 13.64
C VAL A 271 -31.59 -17.54 14.98
N PRO A 272 -32.22 -18.47 15.73
CA PRO A 272 -32.67 -18.16 17.07
C PRO A 272 -31.48 -17.56 17.79
N LYS A 273 -31.64 -16.39 18.42
CA LYS A 273 -30.63 -15.89 19.36
C LYS A 273 -30.45 -17.01 20.38
N SER A 274 -29.37 -17.77 20.25
CA SER A 274 -29.07 -18.85 21.17
C SER A 274 -28.72 -18.19 22.49
N SER A 275 -29.72 -18.01 23.35
CA SER A 275 -29.50 -17.66 24.74
C SER A 275 -28.86 -18.87 25.38
N PHE A 276 -27.58 -18.75 25.73
CA PHE A 276 -26.95 -19.72 26.58
C PHE A 276 -27.70 -19.74 27.91
N THR A 277 -28.12 -20.91 28.38
CA THR A 277 -28.85 -21.08 29.64
C THR A 277 -28.22 -22.22 30.40
N LYS A 278 -27.87 -21.94 31.66
CA LYS A 278 -27.38 -22.94 32.60
C LYS A 278 -28.36 -24.11 32.71
N GLN A 279 -27.87 -25.35 32.52
CA GLN A 279 -28.69 -26.56 32.48
C GLN A 279 -28.64 -27.35 33.78
N SER A 280 -27.56 -27.23 34.54
CA SER A 280 -27.40 -27.90 35.85
C SER A 280 -26.72 -26.99 36.87
N GLU A 281 -26.83 -27.32 38.16
CA GLU A 281 -26.14 -26.57 39.23
C GLU A 281 -24.62 -26.56 39.02
N GLN A 282 -24.06 -27.72 38.62
CA GLN A 282 -22.65 -27.91 38.29
C GLN A 282 -22.51 -28.35 36.82
N GLU A 283 -21.77 -27.58 36.02
CA GLU A 283 -21.43 -27.91 34.63
C GLU A 283 -20.11 -27.28 34.20
N LEU A 284 -19.44 -27.92 33.24
CA LEU A 284 -18.20 -27.44 32.64
C LEU A 284 -18.43 -27.05 31.18
N VAL A 285 -18.18 -25.78 30.86
CA VAL A 285 -18.29 -25.26 29.48
C VAL A 285 -16.90 -25.10 28.88
N THR A 286 -16.61 -25.86 27.81
CA THR A 286 -15.32 -25.79 27.10
C THR A 286 -15.45 -24.98 25.81
N PHE A 287 -14.67 -23.91 25.67
CA PHE A 287 -14.66 -23.11 24.44
C PHE A 287 -13.65 -23.63 23.42
N CYS A 288 -14.15 -24.11 22.28
CA CYS A 288 -13.33 -24.56 21.14
C CYS A 288 -13.40 -23.56 19.99
N GLY A 289 -12.25 -23.09 19.50
CA GLY A 289 -12.18 -22.22 18.32
C GLY A 289 -10.89 -21.40 18.25
N SER A 290 -10.66 -20.73 17.13
CA SER A 290 -9.44 -19.95 16.89
C SER A 290 -9.31 -18.74 17.83
N PRO A 291 -8.08 -18.30 18.16
CA PRO A 291 -7.85 -17.00 18.80
C PRO A 291 -8.54 -15.87 18.02
N GLY A 292 -9.13 -14.90 18.71
CA GLY A 292 -9.85 -13.80 18.07
C GLY A 292 -11.27 -14.11 17.56
N ALA A 293 -11.74 -15.37 17.60
CA ALA A 293 -13.09 -15.75 17.18
C ALA A 293 -14.23 -15.31 18.13
N GLY A 294 -13.96 -14.41 19.08
CA GLY A 294 -14.98 -13.90 20.01
C GLY A 294 -15.29 -14.78 21.23
N LYS A 295 -14.56 -15.89 21.46
CA LYS A 295 -14.79 -16.82 22.60
C LYS A 295 -14.79 -16.10 23.96
N SER A 296 -13.78 -15.27 24.23
CA SER A 296 -13.71 -14.50 25.47
C SER A 296 -14.83 -13.46 25.57
N SER A 297 -15.20 -12.82 24.45
CA SER A 297 -16.33 -11.90 24.42
C SER A 297 -17.66 -12.61 24.71
N PHE A 298 -17.83 -13.84 24.25
CA PHE A 298 -18.99 -14.67 24.55
C PHE A 298 -19.06 -14.99 26.06
N TYR A 299 -17.95 -15.39 26.68
CA TYR A 299 -17.88 -15.62 28.13
C TYR A 299 -18.40 -14.42 28.93
N TRP A 300 -17.83 -13.23 28.68
CA TRP A 300 -18.17 -12.02 29.42
C TRP A 300 -19.62 -11.60 29.25
N LYS A 301 -20.20 -11.83 28.07
CA LYS A 301 -21.58 -11.42 27.77
C LYS A 301 -22.63 -12.44 28.22
N MET A 302 -22.31 -13.74 28.17
CA MET A 302 -23.33 -14.80 28.29
C MET A 302 -23.16 -15.64 29.56
N LEU A 303 -21.92 -15.98 29.94
CA LEU A 303 -21.64 -16.91 31.05
C LEU A 303 -21.38 -16.18 32.37
N GLN A 304 -20.62 -15.09 32.36
CA GLN A 304 -20.32 -14.33 33.58
C GLN A 304 -21.60 -13.84 34.30
N PRO A 305 -22.65 -13.32 33.60
CA PRO A 305 -23.89 -12.93 34.26
C PRO A 305 -24.66 -14.09 34.89
N GLN A 306 -24.36 -15.34 34.50
CA GLN A 306 -24.94 -16.57 35.05
C GLN A 306 -24.05 -17.20 36.13
N ALA A 307 -23.10 -16.44 36.68
CA ALA A 307 -22.19 -16.84 37.75
C ALA A 307 -21.27 -18.02 37.40
N TYR A 308 -20.92 -18.21 36.13
CA TYR A 308 -19.86 -19.14 35.76
C TYR A 308 -18.51 -18.56 36.17
N GLU A 309 -17.63 -19.43 36.63
CA GLU A 309 -16.24 -19.10 36.88
C GLU A 309 -15.38 -19.30 35.63
N ARG A 310 -14.37 -18.42 35.47
CA ARG A 310 -13.45 -18.49 34.34
C ARG A 310 -12.17 -19.19 34.74
N VAL A 311 -12.03 -20.43 34.28
CA VAL A 311 -10.75 -21.12 34.31
C VAL A 311 -9.95 -20.76 33.06
N ASN A 312 -8.76 -20.16 33.22
CA ASN A 312 -7.88 -19.78 32.13
C ASN A 312 -6.45 -20.27 32.37
N GLN A 313 -6.01 -21.23 31.55
CA GLN A 313 -4.68 -21.83 31.64
C GLN A 313 -3.53 -20.82 31.51
N ASP A 314 -3.67 -19.80 30.67
CA ASP A 314 -2.62 -18.77 30.48
C ASP A 314 -2.37 -17.97 31.77
N VAL A 315 -3.39 -17.89 32.65
CA VAL A 315 -3.33 -17.20 33.94
C VAL A 315 -2.88 -18.16 35.04
N LEU A 316 -3.43 -19.39 35.04
CA LEU A 316 -3.21 -20.38 36.10
C LEU A 316 -1.89 -21.16 35.96
N LYS A 317 -1.23 -21.10 34.80
CA LYS A 317 0.11 -21.62 34.43
C LYS A 317 0.35 -23.13 34.58
N THR A 318 -0.31 -23.82 35.51
CA THR A 318 -0.11 -25.25 35.79
C THR A 318 -1.42 -26.03 35.75
N VAL A 319 -1.35 -27.30 35.35
CA VAL A 319 -2.52 -28.18 35.25
C VAL A 319 -3.13 -28.47 36.63
N SER A 320 -2.30 -28.58 37.68
CA SER A 320 -2.77 -28.78 39.06
C SER A 320 -3.63 -27.64 39.60
N SER A 321 -3.32 -26.38 39.26
CA SER A 321 -4.12 -25.22 39.63
C SER A 321 -5.41 -25.09 38.81
N ILE A 322 -5.47 -25.68 37.61
CA ILE A 322 -6.71 -25.80 36.83
C ILE A 322 -7.64 -26.81 37.48
N THR A 323 -7.14 -27.98 37.86
CA THR A 323 -7.97 -29.01 38.49
C THR A 323 -8.51 -28.50 39.83
N ALA A 324 -7.68 -27.88 40.66
CA ALA A 324 -8.09 -27.28 41.93
C ALA A 324 -9.20 -26.22 41.76
N ALA A 325 -9.00 -25.27 40.84
CA ALA A 325 -10.00 -24.24 40.52
C ALA A 325 -11.28 -24.79 39.84
N SER A 326 -11.29 -26.04 39.40
CA SER A 326 -12.46 -26.70 38.80
C SER A 326 -13.16 -27.67 39.76
N THR A 327 -12.62 -27.86 40.98
CA THR A 327 -13.11 -28.83 41.97
C THR A 327 -13.36 -28.23 43.37
N GLU A 328 -13.06 -26.94 43.58
CA GLU A 328 -13.39 -26.26 44.83
C GLU A 328 -14.89 -25.94 44.87
N ASP A 329 -15.64 -26.79 45.58
CA ASP A 329 -16.89 -26.46 46.25
C ASP A 329 -16.62 -26.10 47.72
#